data_AF-A0A924BVP7-F1
#
_entry.id   AF-A0A924BVP7-F1
#
_cell.length_a   1.000
_cell.length_b   1.000
_cell.length_c   1.000
_cell.angle_alpha   90.00
_cell.angle_beta   90.00
_cell.angle_gamma   90.00
#
_symmetry.space_group_name_H-M   'P 1'
#
loop_
_entity.id
_entity.type
_entity.pdbx_description
1 polymer ?
#
loop_
_entity_poly.entity_id
_entity_poly.type
_entity_poly.pdbx_seq_one_letter_code
_entity_poly.pdbx_strand_id
1 'polypeptide(L)'
;MKRNTLRPAFILLIAVYSLSSCVTPTKSLDATFWRYTDEDLTYELLLKPDGHIYSYHPGDASPENDFWKQKGKKITFTMNDNYAVYKGKLINDSTILGVGRSKGFRWKWSAKFVTNN
;
A
#
# COMPACT_ATOMS: atom_id res chain seq x y z
N MET A 1 69.12 23.04 31.57
CA MET A 1 67.67 22.94 31.85
C MET A 1 66.89 23.25 30.58
N LYS A 2 66.27 22.25 29.94
CA LYS A 2 65.41 22.42 28.75
C LYS A 2 63.95 22.48 29.21
N ARG A 3 63.22 23.53 28.82
CA ARG A 3 61.78 23.68 29.11
C ARG A 3 60.97 23.05 27.98
N ASN A 4 60.14 22.07 28.30
CA ASN A 4 59.21 21.44 27.36
C ASN A 4 57.92 22.28 27.30
N THR A 5 57.54 22.68 26.09
CA THR A 5 56.30 23.38 25.79
C THR A 5 55.19 22.39 25.45
N LEU A 6 54.13 22.36 26.25
CA LEU A 6 52.88 21.66 25.97
C LEU A 6 52.01 22.52 25.05
N ARG A 7 51.59 21.98 23.89
CA ARG A 7 50.61 22.61 23.00
C ARG A 7 49.19 22.18 23.40
N PRO A 8 48.18 23.06 23.31
CA PRO A 8 46.79 22.69 23.58
C PRO A 8 46.20 21.95 22.37
N ALA A 9 45.61 20.78 22.62
CA ALA A 9 44.83 20.05 21.63
C ALA A 9 43.40 20.61 21.58
N PHE A 10 43.02 21.17 20.43
CA PHE A 10 41.65 21.63 20.16
C PHE A 10 40.80 20.41 19.76
N ILE A 11 39.90 19.97 20.65
CA ILE A 11 38.95 18.90 20.36
C ILE A 11 37.75 19.50 19.65
N LEU A 12 37.58 19.17 18.37
CA LEU A 12 36.44 19.57 17.56
C LEU A 12 35.26 18.62 17.86
N LEU A 13 34.28 19.08 18.63
CA LEU A 13 33.02 18.38 18.87
C LEU A 13 32.10 18.53 17.65
N ILE A 14 32.01 17.48 16.83
CA ILE A 14 31.04 17.41 15.73
C ILE A 14 29.72 16.89 16.32
N ALA A 15 28.74 17.79 16.49
CA ALA A 15 27.37 17.42 16.82
C ALA A 15 26.68 16.85 15.57
N VAL A 16 26.48 15.53 15.55
CA VAL A 16 25.73 14.84 14.49
C VAL A 16 24.24 14.97 14.80
N TYR A 17 23.55 15.87 14.10
CA TYR A 17 22.09 15.98 14.19
C TYR A 17 21.44 14.87 13.35
N SER A 18 20.92 13.83 14.00
CA SER A 18 20.09 12.81 13.34
C SER A 18 18.72 13.40 12.99
N LEU A 19 18.52 13.74 11.72
CA LEU A 19 17.21 14.09 11.16
C LEU A 19 16.30 12.86 11.23
N SER A 20 15.45 12.80 12.25
CA SER A 20 14.37 11.81 12.31
C SER A 20 13.25 12.24 11.37
N SER A 21 13.13 11.55 10.23
CA SER A 21 12.00 11.70 9.33
C SER A 21 10.72 11.20 10.02
N CYS A 22 9.76 12.08 10.27
CA CYS A 22 8.43 11.69 10.73
C CYS A 22 7.72 10.95 9.59
N VAL A 23 7.58 9.62 9.72
CA VAL A 23 6.80 8.82 8.76
C VAL A 23 5.34 8.96 9.13
N THR A 24 4.56 9.65 8.29
CA THR A 24 3.10 9.66 8.46
C THR A 24 2.56 8.25 8.21
N PRO A 25 1.80 7.67 9.17
CA PRO A 25 1.22 6.36 8.99
C PRO A 25 0.26 6.39 7.80
N THR A 26 0.37 5.40 6.90
CA THR A 26 -0.56 5.28 5.79
C THR A 26 -1.94 4.88 6.33
N LYS A 27 -2.99 5.57 5.86
CA LYS A 27 -4.39 5.27 6.15
C LYS A 27 -4.67 3.77 5.95
N SER A 28 -5.24 3.12 6.96
CA SER A 28 -5.72 1.73 6.83
C SER A 28 -6.90 1.68 5.86
N LEU A 29 -6.96 0.62 5.07
CA LEU A 29 -8.08 0.32 4.18
C LEU A 29 -9.07 -0.70 4.77
N ASP A 30 -8.90 -1.10 6.03
CA ASP A 30 -9.80 -2.04 6.71
C ASP A 30 -11.24 -1.50 6.76
N ALA A 31 -12.21 -2.36 6.50
CA ALA A 31 -13.65 -2.07 6.50
C ALA A 31 -14.04 -0.90 5.57
N THR A 32 -13.41 -0.78 4.41
CA THR A 32 -13.71 0.28 3.43
C THR A 32 -14.26 -0.25 2.12
N PHE A 33 -15.14 0.54 1.50
CA PHE A 33 -15.69 0.27 0.18
C PHE A 33 -14.89 0.98 -0.91
N TRP A 34 -14.66 0.28 -2.00
CA TRP A 34 -13.91 0.75 -3.14
C TRP A 34 -14.60 0.36 -4.44
N ARG A 35 -14.79 1.31 -5.34
CA ARG A 35 -15.24 1.07 -6.70
C ARG A 35 -14.04 0.71 -7.56
N TYR A 36 -13.93 -0.56 -7.91
CA TYR A 36 -12.97 -1.09 -8.86
C TYR A 36 -13.40 -0.76 -10.30
N THR A 37 -12.43 -0.45 -11.16
CA THR A 37 -12.60 -0.27 -12.61
C THR A 37 -11.37 -0.77 -13.36
N ASP A 38 -11.57 -1.60 -14.39
CA ASP A 38 -10.61 -1.87 -15.45
C ASP A 38 -11.18 -1.49 -16.83
N GLU A 39 -10.71 -2.12 -17.90
CA GLU A 39 -11.17 -1.85 -19.26
C GLU A 39 -12.59 -2.37 -19.52
N ASP A 40 -12.98 -3.47 -18.88
CA ASP A 40 -14.20 -4.21 -19.18
C ASP A 40 -15.26 -4.10 -18.08
N LEU A 41 -14.82 -3.88 -16.82
CA LEU A 41 -15.64 -4.08 -15.64
C LEU A 41 -15.56 -2.89 -14.69
N THR A 42 -16.68 -2.62 -14.02
CA THR A 42 -16.76 -1.73 -12.87
C THR A 42 -17.69 -2.32 -11.82
N TYR A 43 -17.21 -2.45 -10.59
CA TYR A 43 -17.96 -3.03 -9.47
C TYR A 43 -17.38 -2.59 -8.13
N GLU A 44 -18.09 -2.88 -7.05
CA GLU A 44 -17.67 -2.49 -5.69
C GLU A 44 -16.98 -3.65 -4.97
N LEU A 45 -16.02 -3.30 -4.13
CA LEU A 45 -15.23 -4.17 -3.28
C LEU A 45 -15.34 -3.68 -1.85
N LEU A 46 -15.67 -4.58 -0.92
CA LEU A 46 -15.49 -4.36 0.51
C LEU A 46 -14.20 -5.03 0.98
N LEU A 47 -13.26 -4.23 1.47
CA LEU A 47 -12.01 -4.72 2.07
C LEU A 47 -12.22 -5.00 3.55
N LYS A 48 -12.38 -6.26 3.94
CA LYS A 48 -12.68 -6.64 5.33
C LYS A 48 -11.42 -6.65 6.21
N PRO A 49 -11.52 -6.33 7.52
CA PRO A 49 -10.37 -6.33 8.44
C PRO A 49 -9.67 -7.69 8.59
N ASP A 50 -10.37 -8.79 8.29
CA ASP A 50 -9.82 -10.16 8.32
C ASP A 50 -8.98 -10.50 7.07
N GLY A 51 -8.80 -9.54 6.16
CA GLY A 51 -8.05 -9.70 4.92
C GLY A 51 -8.85 -10.29 3.77
N HIS A 52 -10.15 -10.56 3.91
CA HIS A 52 -11.01 -10.99 2.80
C HIS A 52 -11.53 -9.80 2.00
N ILE A 53 -11.82 -10.04 0.73
CA ILE A 53 -12.54 -9.12 -0.13
C ILE A 53 -13.94 -9.69 -0.33
N TYR A 54 -14.95 -8.85 -0.17
CA TYR A 54 -16.28 -9.17 -0.68
C TYR A 54 -16.50 -8.38 -1.97
N SER A 55 -16.66 -9.08 -3.08
CA SER A 55 -16.87 -8.51 -4.40
C SER A 55 -18.36 -8.45 -4.72
N TYR A 56 -18.82 -7.31 -5.23
CA TYR A 56 -20.18 -7.15 -5.78
C TYR A 56 -20.18 -7.35 -7.31
N HIS A 57 -19.22 -8.09 -7.84
CA HIS A 57 -19.18 -8.44 -9.25
C HIS A 57 -20.37 -9.36 -9.59
N PRO A 58 -21.21 -9.03 -10.60
CA PRO A 58 -22.45 -9.76 -10.87
C PRO A 58 -22.26 -11.22 -11.32
N GLY A 59 -21.05 -11.57 -11.77
CA GLY A 59 -20.67 -12.93 -12.13
C GLY A 59 -19.73 -13.63 -11.13
N ASP A 60 -19.58 -13.10 -9.92
CA ASP A 60 -18.76 -13.76 -8.91
C ASP A 60 -19.47 -15.02 -8.37
N ALA A 61 -18.87 -16.18 -8.64
CA ALA A 61 -19.36 -17.47 -8.19
C ALA A 61 -18.66 -17.97 -6.92
N SER A 62 -17.62 -17.27 -6.44
CA SER A 62 -16.80 -17.67 -5.30
C SER A 62 -16.42 -16.48 -4.42
N PRO A 63 -17.39 -15.81 -3.78
CA PRO A 63 -17.15 -14.55 -3.04
C PRO A 63 -16.28 -14.69 -1.77
N GLU A 64 -15.92 -15.91 -1.37
CA GLU A 64 -15.19 -16.18 -0.12
C GLU A 64 -13.69 -16.48 -0.32
N ASN A 65 -13.20 -16.59 -1.56
CA ASN A 65 -11.80 -16.95 -1.83
C ASN A 65 -10.91 -15.78 -2.29
N ASP A 66 -11.41 -14.57 -2.13
CA ASP A 66 -10.71 -13.34 -2.49
C ASP A 66 -10.08 -12.66 -1.26
N PHE A 67 -8.84 -12.20 -1.41
CA PHE A 67 -8.05 -11.68 -0.31
C PHE A 67 -7.35 -10.37 -0.67
N TRP A 68 -7.17 -9.50 0.32
CA TRP A 68 -6.38 -8.28 0.20
C TRP A 68 -5.33 -8.16 1.30
N LYS A 69 -4.25 -7.43 0.99
CA LYS A 69 -3.19 -7.06 1.94
C LYS A 69 -2.67 -5.66 1.65
N GLN A 70 -2.32 -4.93 2.70
CA GLN A 70 -1.68 -3.62 2.63
C GLN A 70 -0.31 -3.62 3.30
N LYS A 71 0.68 -3.00 2.66
CA LYS A 71 2.00 -2.68 3.23
C LYS A 71 2.36 -1.23 2.90
N GLY A 72 2.06 -0.31 3.82
CA GLY A 72 2.12 1.13 3.57
C GLY A 72 1.21 1.50 2.40
N LYS A 73 1.75 2.16 1.38
CA LYS A 73 1.00 2.51 0.16
C LYS A 73 0.83 1.35 -0.84
N LYS A 74 1.43 0.18 -0.62
CA LYS A 74 1.33 -0.96 -1.56
C LYS A 74 0.14 -1.84 -1.18
N ILE A 75 -0.71 -2.12 -2.16
CA ILE A 75 -1.92 -2.94 -2.01
C ILE A 75 -1.76 -4.18 -2.90
N THR A 76 -2.19 -5.33 -2.40
CA THR A 76 -2.28 -6.56 -3.19
C THR A 76 -3.67 -7.16 -3.03
N PHE A 77 -4.34 -7.45 -4.14
CA PHE A 77 -5.52 -8.31 -4.15
C PHE A 77 -5.17 -9.64 -4.81
N THR A 78 -5.80 -10.68 -4.33
CA THR A 78 -5.72 -12.04 -4.83
C THR A 78 -7.15 -12.48 -5.07
N MET A 79 -7.51 -12.79 -6.31
CA MET A 79 -8.86 -13.22 -6.66
C MET A 79 -8.89 -14.65 -7.18
N ASN A 80 -10.00 -15.35 -6.94
CA ASN A 80 -10.27 -16.70 -7.40
C ASN A 80 -9.14 -17.68 -7.03
N ASP A 81 -8.88 -17.86 -5.73
CA ASP A 81 -7.85 -18.79 -5.23
C ASP A 81 -6.43 -18.56 -5.79
N ASN A 82 -6.04 -17.28 -5.91
CA ASN A 82 -4.76 -16.84 -6.49
C ASN A 82 -4.64 -17.00 -8.01
N TYR A 83 -5.73 -17.27 -8.73
CA TYR A 83 -5.72 -17.26 -10.19
C TYR A 83 -5.34 -15.89 -10.76
N ALA A 84 -5.88 -14.82 -10.16
CA ALA A 84 -5.57 -13.44 -10.54
C ALA A 84 -4.94 -12.68 -9.37
N VAL A 85 -3.88 -11.92 -9.66
CA VAL A 85 -3.17 -11.11 -8.67
C VAL A 85 -3.10 -9.67 -9.13
N TYR A 86 -3.55 -8.77 -8.27
CA TYR A 86 -3.63 -7.35 -8.52
C TYR A 86 -2.64 -6.64 -7.61
N LYS A 87 -1.71 -5.90 -8.19
CA LYS A 87 -0.76 -5.08 -7.43
C LYS A 87 -1.06 -3.62 -7.65
N GLY A 88 -1.40 -2.92 -6.58
CA GLY A 88 -1.78 -1.51 -6.59
C GLY A 88 -0.91 -0.64 -5.69
N LYS A 89 -1.01 0.67 -5.89
CA LYS A 89 -0.43 1.69 -5.02
C LYS A 89 -1.50 2.73 -4.69
N LEU A 90 -1.65 3.01 -3.40
CA LEU A 90 -2.43 4.15 -2.90
C LEU A 90 -1.69 5.43 -3.26
N ILE A 91 -2.23 6.20 -4.20
CA ILE A 91 -1.63 7.45 -4.68
C ILE A 91 -2.12 8.67 -3.88
N ASN A 92 -3.32 8.56 -3.29
CA ASN A 92 -3.91 9.48 -2.31
C ASN A 92 -4.97 8.71 -1.50
N ASP A 93 -5.61 9.35 -0.54
CA ASP A 93 -6.52 8.70 0.43
C ASP A 93 -7.79 8.08 -0.16
N SER A 94 -8.06 8.33 -1.45
CA SER A 94 -9.25 7.88 -2.16
C SER A 94 -8.98 7.16 -3.48
N THR A 95 -7.71 6.95 -3.86
CA THR A 95 -7.37 6.37 -5.17
C THR A 95 -6.22 5.37 -5.09
N ILE A 96 -6.48 4.17 -5.61
CA ILE A 96 -5.50 3.14 -5.87
C ILE A 96 -5.35 2.99 -7.38
N LEU A 97 -4.12 2.89 -7.88
CA LEU A 97 -3.81 2.52 -9.26
C LEU A 97 -2.94 1.27 -9.28
N GLY A 98 -3.17 0.37 -10.23
CA GLY A 98 -2.45 -0.89 -10.25
C GLY A 98 -2.42 -1.62 -11.59
N VAL A 99 -1.79 -2.80 -11.53
CA VAL A 99 -1.73 -3.76 -12.64
C VAL A 99 -2.21 -5.11 -12.12
N GLY A 100 -3.16 -5.70 -12.83
CA GLY A 100 -3.63 -7.07 -12.64
C GLY A 100 -2.85 -8.02 -13.52
N ARG A 101 -2.71 -9.27 -13.08
CA ARG A 101 -2.12 -10.35 -13.87
C ARG A 101 -2.83 -11.67 -13.59
N SER A 102 -2.96 -12.47 -14.63
CA SER A 102 -3.31 -13.88 -14.58
C SER A 102 -2.44 -14.63 -15.59
N LYS A 103 -2.68 -15.92 -15.81
CA LYS A 103 -1.88 -16.72 -16.76
C LYS A 103 -1.98 -16.15 -18.18
N GLY A 104 -0.95 -15.44 -18.63
CA GLY A 104 -0.85 -14.89 -19.98
C GLY A 104 -1.45 -13.49 -20.17
N PHE A 105 -2.14 -12.94 -19.17
CA PHE A 105 -2.83 -11.65 -19.29
C PHE A 105 -2.35 -10.64 -18.25
N ARG A 106 -2.37 -9.37 -18.64
CA ARG A 106 -2.05 -8.22 -17.80
C ARG A 106 -2.95 -7.06 -18.19
N TRP A 107 -3.49 -6.36 -17.20
CA TRP A 107 -4.38 -5.23 -17.42
C TRP A 107 -4.10 -4.14 -16.38
N LYS A 108 -4.48 -2.91 -16.72
CA LYS A 108 -4.48 -1.80 -15.76
C LYS A 108 -5.83 -1.78 -15.05
N TRP A 109 -5.80 -1.36 -13.80
CA TRP A 109 -7.02 -1.14 -13.03
C TRP A 109 -6.84 0.05 -12.09
N SER A 110 -7.97 0.57 -11.64
CA SER A 110 -8.04 1.57 -10.58
C SER A 110 -9.11 1.22 -9.57
N ALA A 111 -8.97 1.72 -8.36
CA ALA A 111 -10.03 1.67 -7.38
C ALA A 111 -10.21 3.03 -6.72
N LYS A 112 -11.46 3.47 -6.57
CA LYS A 112 -11.84 4.73 -5.95
C LYS A 112 -12.60 4.48 -4.66
N PHE A 113 -12.21 5.14 -3.58
CA PHE A 113 -12.90 5.02 -2.30
C PHE A 113 -14.35 5.48 -2.44
N VAL A 114 -15.28 4.73 -1.84
CA VAL A 114 -16.71 5.02 -1.82
C VAL A 114 -17.14 5.23 -0.37
N THR A 115 -17.78 6.36 -0.10
CA THR A 115 -18.51 6.57 1.16
C THR A 115 -19.83 5.83 1.08
N ASN A 116 -20.09 4.94 2.03
CA ASN A 116 -21.44 4.45 2.26
C ASN A 116 -22.28 5.63 2.77
N ASN A 117 -23.33 5.98 2.01
CA ASN A 117 -24.38 6.89 2.47
C ASN A 117 -25.37 6.13 3.36
#